data_AF-A0A7C1NUD6-F1
#
_entry.id   AF-A0A7C1NUD6-F1
#
_cell.length_a   1.000
_cell.length_b   1.000
_cell.length_c   1.000
_cell.angle_alpha   90.00
_cell.angle_beta   90.00
_cell.angle_gamma   90.00
#
_symmetry.space_group_name_H-M   'P 1'
#
loop_
_entity.id
_entity.type
_entity.pdbx_description
1 polymer ?
#
loop_
_entity_poly.entity_id
_entity_poly.type
_entity_poly.pdbx_seq_one_letter_code
_entity_poly.pdbx_strand_id
1 'polypeptide(L)'
;MKTRWLYVLLAVSLAINLAAFGSLAWLRLRRLNRRVRVLRQIKQIAPRQIEPLLDAYHLQMDSLRLEYWYARHRLARLALEENPESAEVERTLKTIGEIHQQMNRLVYETGRQTGMVLPPEHRERLRRGWCRMMEGPRHPPPPPEFEHRKPERLQRRFKR
;
A
#
# COMPACT_ATOMS: atom_id res chain seq x y z
N MET A 1 4.43 39.09 25.80
CA MET A 1 3.59 37.87 25.97
C MET A 1 3.20 37.16 24.66
N LYS A 2 3.27 37.78 23.47
CA LYS A 2 2.84 37.15 22.20
C LYS A 2 3.74 36.02 21.69
N THR A 3 5.05 36.08 21.97
CA THR A 3 6.03 35.07 21.54
C THR A 3 5.88 33.71 22.23
N ARG A 4 5.48 33.68 23.52
CA ARG A 4 5.25 32.43 24.27
C ARG A 4 4.15 31.58 23.63
N TRP A 5 3.07 32.21 23.17
CA TRP A 5 1.97 31.53 22.49
C TRP A 5 2.36 30.97 21.13
N LEU A 6 3.28 31.63 20.41
CA LEU A 6 3.80 31.12 19.14
C LEU A 6 4.52 29.78 19.34
N TYR A 7 5.41 29.69 20.35
CA TYR A 7 6.11 28.45 20.67
C TYR A 7 5.17 27.32 21.08
N VAL A 8 4.14 27.63 21.88
CA VAL A 8 3.11 26.66 22.26
C VAL A 8 2.37 26.13 21.03
N LEU A 9 1.96 27.01 20.12
CA LEU A 9 1.29 26.59 18.87
C LEU A 9 2.20 25.74 17.99
N LEU A 10 3.48 26.07 17.90
CA LEU A 10 4.46 25.34 17.10
C LEU A 10 4.73 23.96 17.69
N ALA A 11 4.88 23.86 19.01
CA ALA A 11 5.04 22.59 19.72
C ALA A 11 3.81 21.70 19.58
N VAL A 12 2.60 22.26 19.70
CA VAL A 12 1.34 21.53 19.50
C VAL A 12 1.23 21.04 18.05
N SER A 13 1.56 21.88 17.07
CA SER A 13 1.56 21.49 15.66
C SER A 13 2.55 20.36 15.38
N LEU A 14 3.77 20.44 15.92
CA LEU A 14 4.78 19.41 15.78
C LEU A 14 4.33 18.09 16.42
N ALA A 15 3.76 18.15 17.63
CA ALA A 15 3.26 16.97 18.34
C ALA A 15 2.13 16.26 17.57
N ILE A 16 1.20 17.02 16.99
CA ILE A 16 0.12 16.47 16.15
C ILE A 16 0.69 15.79 14.91
N ASN A 17 1.67 16.41 14.24
CA ASN A 17 2.32 15.81 13.08
C ASN A 17 3.05 14.51 13.46
N LEU A 18 3.82 14.52 14.55
CA LEU A 18 4.51 13.32 15.05
C LEU A 18 3.52 12.20 15.42
N ALA A 19 2.39 12.53 16.05
CA ALA A 19 1.34 11.55 16.37
C ALA A 19 0.70 10.97 15.10
N ALA A 20 0.44 11.80 14.09
CA ALA A 20 -0.08 11.35 12.80
C ALA A 20 0.91 10.43 12.07
N PHE A 21 2.19 10.80 12.00
CA PHE A 21 3.23 9.95 11.43
C PHE A 21 3.43 8.65 12.23
N GLY A 22 3.45 8.73 13.56
CA GLY A 22 3.61 7.59 14.45
C GLY A 22 2.47 6.58 14.33
N SER A 23 1.22 7.05 14.29
CA SER A 23 0.04 6.20 14.11
C SER A 23 0.01 5.52 12.73
N LEU A 24 0.34 6.24 11.66
CA LEU A 24 0.47 5.68 10.31
C LEU A 24 1.58 4.64 10.23
N ALA A 25 2.76 4.94 10.80
CA ALA A 25 3.89 4.02 10.86
C ALA A 25 3.53 2.76 11.64
N TRP A 26 2.88 2.89 12.80
CA TRP A 26 2.41 1.77 13.62
C TRP A 26 1.41 0.87 12.88
N LEU A 27 0.41 1.46 12.21
CA LEU A 27 -0.56 0.70 11.42
C LEU A 27 0.12 -0.05 10.27
N ARG A 28 1.08 0.59 9.60
CA ARG A 28 1.85 -0.03 8.51
C ARG A 28 2.70 -1.20 9.03
N LEU A 29 3.40 -1.01 10.15
CA LEU A 29 4.22 -2.05 10.79
C LEU A 29 3.36 -3.24 11.24
N ARG A 30 2.19 -2.97 11.84
CA ARG A 30 1.25 -4.01 12.27
C ARG A 30 0.73 -4.85 11.11
N ARG A 31 0.40 -4.21 9.98
CA ARG A 31 -0.03 -4.92 8.75
C ARG A 31 1.11 -5.76 8.17
N LEU A 32 2.34 -5.24 8.17
CA LEU A 32 3.53 -5.96 7.72
C LEU A 32 3.79 -7.21 8.58
N ASN A 33 3.76 -7.07 9.91
CA ASN A 33 3.96 -8.17 10.85
C ASN A 33 2.91 -9.29 10.69
N ARG A 34 1.65 -8.94 10.40
CA ARG A 34 0.61 -9.94 10.10
C ARG A 34 0.94 -10.73 8.83
N ARG A 35 1.36 -10.07 7.76
CA ARG A 35 1.75 -10.73 6.49
C ARG A 35 2.95 -11.65 6.68
N VAL A 36 4.00 -11.17 7.36
CA VAL A 36 5.20 -11.95 7.66
C VAL A 36 4.86 -13.20 8.48
N ARG A 37 3.96 -13.10 9.46
CA ARG A 37 3.52 -14.26 10.25
C ARG A 37 2.86 -15.34 9.40
N VAL A 38 1.98 -14.95 8.46
CA VAL A 38 1.31 -15.91 7.57
C VAL A 38 2.33 -16.60 6.66
N LEU A 39 3.25 -15.86 6.05
CA LEU A 39 4.30 -16.44 5.21
C LEU A 39 5.23 -17.37 6.02
N ARG A 40 5.59 -16.97 7.24
CA ARG A 40 6.40 -17.81 8.15
C ARG A 40 5.69 -19.12 8.52
N GLN A 41 4.39 -19.06 8.80
CA GLN A 41 3.59 -20.25 9.07
C GLN A 41 3.52 -21.18 7.85
N ILE A 42 3.37 -20.61 6.65
CA ILE A 42 3.36 -21.39 5.40
C ILE A 42 4.72 -22.06 5.16
N LYS A 43 5.82 -21.32 5.36
CA LYS A 43 7.19 -21.83 5.23
C LYS A 43 7.49 -22.98 6.20
N GLN A 44 6.93 -22.96 7.41
CA GLN A 44 7.15 -24.01 8.41
C GLN A 44 6.52 -25.37 8.03
N ILE A 45 5.52 -25.41 7.16
CA ILE A 45 4.79 -26.64 6.81
C ILE A 45 5.60 -27.49 5.81
N ALA A 46 6.18 -26.86 4.80
CA ALA A 46 6.92 -27.53 3.74
C ALA A 46 8.12 -26.66 3.28
N PRO A 47 9.12 -26.43 4.17
CA PRO A 47 10.16 -25.43 3.95
C PRO A 47 10.97 -25.71 2.68
N ARG A 48 11.36 -26.97 2.45
CA ARG A 48 12.20 -27.37 1.31
C ARG A 48 11.54 -27.09 -0.04
N GLN A 49 10.21 -27.14 -0.12
CA GLN A 49 9.48 -26.95 -1.37
C GLN A 49 8.97 -25.50 -1.52
N ILE A 50 8.63 -24.84 -0.42
CA ILE A 50 8.02 -23.50 -0.42
C ILE A 50 9.07 -22.40 -0.50
N GLU A 51 10.21 -22.55 0.18
CA GLU A 51 11.29 -21.56 0.20
C GLU A 51 11.77 -21.14 -1.20
N PRO A 52 12.15 -22.07 -2.11
CA PRO A 52 12.59 -21.67 -3.45
C PRO A 52 11.49 -20.98 -4.27
N LEU A 53 10.21 -21.35 -4.06
CA LEU A 53 9.08 -20.69 -4.72
C LEU A 53 8.90 -19.24 -4.23
N LEU A 54 9.02 -19.02 -2.91
CA LEU A 54 8.90 -17.69 -2.32
C LEU A 54 10.09 -16.81 -2.67
N ASP A 55 11.31 -17.36 -2.71
CA ASP A 55 12.51 -16.60 -3.07
C ASP A 55 12.45 -16.14 -4.54
N ALA A 56 12.06 -17.03 -5.46
CA ALA A 56 11.85 -16.68 -6.86
C ALA A 56 10.76 -15.60 -7.02
N TYR A 57 9.64 -15.75 -6.30
CA TYR A 57 8.57 -14.76 -6.25
C TYR A 57 9.08 -13.40 -5.74
N HIS A 58 9.86 -13.39 -4.66
CA HIS A 58 10.37 -12.15 -4.07
C HIS A 58 11.28 -11.40 -5.03
N LEU A 59 12.21 -12.10 -5.69
CA LEU A 59 13.11 -11.49 -6.68
C LEU A 59 12.33 -10.87 -7.85
N GLN A 60 11.39 -11.62 -8.43
CA GLN A 60 10.57 -11.12 -9.55
C GLN A 60 9.68 -9.95 -9.11
N MET A 61 9.06 -10.05 -7.94
CA MET A 61 8.19 -9.02 -7.40
C MET A 61 8.97 -7.73 -7.09
N ASP A 62 10.21 -7.83 -6.61
CA ASP A 62 11.03 -6.66 -6.31
C ASP A 62 11.51 -5.96 -7.59
N SER A 63 11.82 -6.70 -8.65
CA SER A 63 12.05 -6.12 -9.99
C SER A 63 10.84 -5.34 -10.49
N LEU A 64 9.65 -5.95 -10.45
CA LEU A 64 8.40 -5.31 -10.88
C LEU A 64 8.07 -4.08 -10.03
N ARG A 65 8.31 -4.12 -8.72
CA ARG A 65 8.11 -2.95 -7.83
C ARG A 65 9.04 -1.81 -8.17
N LEU A 66 10.29 -2.12 -8.52
CA LEU A 66 11.26 -1.12 -8.91
C LEU A 66 10.85 -0.43 -10.22
N GLU A 67 10.46 -1.21 -11.23
CA GLU A 67 9.92 -0.71 -12.50
C GLU A 67 8.65 0.14 -12.29
N TYR A 68 7.73 -0.34 -11.45
CA TYR A 68 6.52 0.39 -11.08
C TYR A 68 6.85 1.73 -10.42
N TRP A 69 7.85 1.75 -9.53
CA TRP A 69 8.30 2.97 -8.88
C TRP A 69 8.87 3.98 -9.89
N TYR A 70 9.73 3.53 -10.82
CA TYR A 70 10.25 4.38 -11.89
C TYR A 70 9.15 4.95 -12.79
N ALA A 71 8.20 4.12 -13.21
CA ALA A 71 7.08 4.55 -14.04
C ALA A 71 6.19 5.59 -13.34
N ARG A 72 5.92 5.40 -12.04
CA ARG A 72 5.19 6.39 -11.24
C ARG A 72 5.97 7.69 -11.06
N HIS A 73 7.29 7.61 -10.88
CA HIS A 73 8.13 8.80 -10.79
C HIS A 73 8.16 9.56 -12.13
N ARG A 74 8.19 8.86 -13.27
CA ARG A 74 8.05 9.47 -14.60
C ARG A 74 6.72 10.21 -14.73
N LEU A 75 5.61 9.57 -14.36
CA LEU A 75 4.29 10.19 -14.40
C LEU A 75 4.21 11.43 -13.50
N ALA A 76 4.80 11.37 -12.30
CA ALA A 76 4.86 12.51 -11.39
C ALA A 76 5.67 13.68 -11.97
N ARG A 77 6.75 13.40 -12.72
CA ARG A 77 7.53 14.43 -13.42
C ARG A 77 6.72 15.07 -14.55
N LEU A 78 6.06 14.26 -15.38
CA LEU A 78 5.18 14.76 -16.45
C LEU A 78 4.07 15.66 -15.90
N ALA A 79 3.53 15.34 -14.72
CA ALA A 79 2.50 16.15 -14.06
C ALA A 79 3.00 17.52 -13.58
N LEU A 80 4.31 17.75 -13.51
CA LEU A 80 4.90 19.04 -13.14
C LEU A 80 5.31 19.89 -14.35
N GLU A 81 5.25 19.33 -15.56
CA GLU A 81 5.54 20.06 -16.80
C GLU A 81 4.37 20.97 -17.17
N GLU A 82 4.66 22.13 -17.77
CA GLU A 82 3.62 23.11 -18.14
C GLU A 82 2.72 22.60 -19.27
N ASN A 83 3.30 21.84 -20.22
CA ASN A 83 2.61 21.24 -21.36
C ASN A 83 3.15 19.82 -21.62
N PRO A 84 2.78 18.81 -20.81
CA PRO A 84 3.26 17.45 -21.01
C PRO A 84 2.70 16.85 -22.30
N GLU A 85 3.54 16.11 -23.04
CA GLU A 85 3.11 15.41 -24.24
C GLU A 85 2.09 14.32 -23.89
N SER A 86 0.87 14.44 -24.43
CA SER A 86 -0.23 13.50 -24.14
C SER A 86 0.13 12.04 -24.45
N ALA A 87 0.83 11.81 -25.56
CA ALA A 87 1.29 10.47 -25.94
C ALA A 87 2.25 9.86 -24.90
N GLU A 88 3.07 10.69 -24.25
CA GLU A 88 4.01 10.21 -23.23
C GLU A 88 3.31 9.88 -21.90
N VAL A 89 2.31 10.69 -21.53
CA VAL A 89 1.45 10.43 -20.37
C VAL A 89 0.68 9.12 -20.54
N GLU A 90 0.04 8.92 -21.69
CA GLU A 90 -0.71 7.69 -22.00
C GLU A 90 0.20 6.47 -21.99
N ARG A 91 1.38 6.57 -22.61
CA ARG A 91 2.36 5.48 -22.61
C ARG A 91 2.80 5.13 -21.19
N THR A 92 3.06 6.13 -20.34
CA THR A 92 3.47 5.91 -18.95
C THR A 92 2.35 5.26 -18.13
N LEU A 93 1.11 5.72 -18.30
CA LEU A 93 -0.07 5.11 -17.65
C LEU A 93 -0.28 3.66 -18.09
N LYS A 94 -0.12 3.37 -19.38
CA LYS A 94 -0.20 2.02 -19.93
C LYS A 94 0.86 1.11 -19.30
N THR A 95 2.12 1.55 -19.24
CA THR A 95 3.21 0.82 -18.58
C THR A 95 2.89 0.51 -17.12
N ILE A 96 2.38 1.49 -16.37
CA ILE A 96 1.94 1.29 -14.96
C ILE A 96 0.86 0.19 -14.88
N GLY A 97 -0.12 0.22 -15.77
CA GLY A 97 -1.19 -0.78 -15.84
C GLY A 97 -0.66 -2.18 -16.15
N GLU A 98 0.24 -2.31 -17.12
CA GLU A 98 0.87 -3.58 -17.50
C GLU A 98 1.69 -4.18 -16.35
N ILE A 99 2.53 -3.37 -15.69
CA ILE A 99 3.31 -3.82 -14.52
C ILE A 99 2.37 -4.28 -13.40
N HIS A 100 1.27 -3.55 -13.16
CA HIS A 100 0.29 -3.94 -12.15
C HIS A 100 -0.37 -5.30 -12.47
N GLN A 101 -0.72 -5.55 -13.73
CA GLN A 101 -1.24 -6.83 -14.18
C GLN A 101 -0.22 -7.96 -13.99
N GLN A 102 1.05 -7.72 -14.32
CA GLN A 102 2.14 -8.69 -14.13
C GLN A 102 2.34 -9.02 -12.65
N MET A 103 2.35 -8.02 -11.76
CA MET A 103 2.44 -8.24 -10.32
C MET A 103 1.28 -9.09 -9.81
N ASN A 104 0.05 -8.82 -10.26
CA ASN A 104 -1.11 -9.60 -9.86
C ASN A 104 -1.02 -11.05 -10.36
N ARG A 105 -0.64 -11.24 -11.64
CA ARG A 105 -0.43 -12.56 -12.23
C ARG A 105 0.59 -13.37 -11.43
N LEU A 106 1.74 -12.78 -11.12
CA LEU A 106 2.79 -13.39 -10.31
C LEU A 106 2.27 -13.82 -8.93
N VAL A 107 1.50 -12.96 -8.26
CA VAL A 107 0.85 -13.28 -6.98
C VAL A 107 -0.03 -14.52 -7.10
N TYR A 108 -0.92 -14.60 -8.10
CA TYR A 108 -1.78 -15.77 -8.31
C TYR A 108 -1.00 -17.04 -8.63
N GLU A 109 -0.01 -16.96 -9.52
CA GLU A 109 0.79 -18.10 -9.93
C GLU A 109 1.56 -18.69 -8.74
N THR A 110 2.23 -17.85 -7.95
CA THR A 110 2.92 -18.28 -6.72
C THR A 110 1.93 -18.83 -5.69
N GLY A 111 0.76 -18.20 -5.54
CA GLY A 111 -0.30 -18.69 -4.66
C GLY A 111 -0.78 -20.09 -5.04
N ARG A 112 -0.98 -20.33 -6.34
CA ARG A 112 -1.37 -21.64 -6.89
C ARG A 112 -0.27 -22.68 -6.67
N GLN A 113 0.99 -22.36 -7.01
CA GLN A 113 2.14 -23.25 -6.82
C GLN A 113 2.31 -23.64 -5.35
N THR A 114 2.26 -22.66 -4.44
CA THR A 114 2.33 -22.90 -3.00
C THR A 114 1.18 -23.79 -2.53
N GLY A 115 -0.04 -23.55 -3.03
CA GLY A 115 -1.22 -24.36 -2.71
C GLY A 115 -1.11 -25.83 -3.12
N MET A 116 -0.44 -26.13 -4.25
CA MET A 116 -0.23 -27.52 -4.70
C MET A 116 0.69 -28.32 -3.78
N VAL A 117 1.66 -27.64 -3.16
CA VAL A 117 2.66 -28.24 -2.26
C VAL A 117 2.12 -28.43 -0.84
N LEU A 118 1.15 -27.61 -0.43
CA LEU A 118 0.59 -27.67 0.92
C LEU A 118 -0.32 -28.90 1.13
N PRO A 119 -0.32 -29.48 2.36
CA PRO A 119 -1.30 -30.49 2.76
C PRO A 119 -2.75 -29.99 2.62
N PRO A 120 -3.74 -30.88 2.43
CA PRO A 120 -5.13 -30.51 2.17
C PRO A 120 -5.72 -29.50 3.17
N GLU A 121 -5.46 -29.69 4.46
CA GLU A 121 -5.96 -28.80 5.53
C GLU A 121 -5.45 -27.35 5.38
N HIS A 122 -4.18 -27.21 5.01
CA HIS A 122 -3.54 -25.91 4.82
C HIS A 122 -3.90 -25.29 3.47
N ARG A 123 -4.08 -26.11 2.44
CA ARG A 123 -4.58 -25.68 1.12
C ARG A 123 -5.96 -25.05 1.23
N GLU A 124 -6.88 -25.68 1.98
CA GLU A 124 -8.23 -25.14 2.19
C GLU A 124 -8.20 -23.83 2.99
N ARG A 125 -7.34 -23.74 4.01
CA ARG A 125 -7.14 -22.50 4.77
C ARG A 125 -6.60 -21.37 3.88
N LEU A 126 -5.63 -21.67 3.01
CA LEU A 126 -5.10 -20.75 2.02
C LEU A 126 -6.22 -20.31 1.08
N ARG A 127 -6.93 -21.24 0.45
CA ARG A 127 -8.05 -20.97 -0.48
C ARG A 127 -9.09 -20.03 0.14
N ARG A 128 -9.55 -20.30 1.37
CA ARG A 128 -10.49 -19.40 2.09
C ARG A 128 -9.92 -18.01 2.30
N GLY A 129 -8.63 -17.90 2.62
CA GLY A 129 -7.94 -16.62 2.74
C GLY A 129 -7.95 -15.82 1.43
N TRP A 130 -7.71 -16.49 0.30
CA TRP A 130 -7.78 -15.90 -1.03
C TRP A 130 -9.21 -15.48 -1.41
N CYS A 131 -10.21 -16.33 -1.19
CA CYS A 131 -11.61 -15.97 -1.44
C CYS A 131 -12.02 -14.72 -0.65
N ARG A 132 -11.70 -14.64 0.64
CA ARG A 132 -11.98 -13.44 1.46
C ARG A 132 -11.27 -12.19 0.97
N MET A 133 -10.07 -12.32 0.40
CA MET A 133 -9.33 -11.19 -0.16
C MET A 133 -9.97 -10.70 -1.47
N MET A 134 -10.47 -11.63 -2.29
CA MET A 134 -11.08 -11.38 -3.60
C MET A 134 -12.50 -10.86 -3.52
N GLU A 135 -13.30 -11.37 -2.57
CA GLU A 135 -14.64 -10.87 -2.28
C GLU A 135 -14.63 -9.42 -1.79
N GLY A 136 -13.46 -8.93 -1.36
CA GLY A 136 -13.33 -7.62 -0.73
C GLY A 136 -14.10 -7.56 0.59
N PRO A 137 -14.07 -6.41 1.27
CA PRO A 137 -14.96 -6.21 2.40
C PRO A 137 -16.42 -6.14 1.88
N ARG A 138 -17.36 -6.83 2.55
CA ARG A 138 -18.81 -6.83 2.19
C ARG A 138 -19.40 -5.43 2.01
N HIS A 139 -18.82 -4.45 2.68
CA HIS A 139 -19.07 -3.04 2.47
C HIS A 139 -17.72 -2.36 2.22
N PRO A 140 -17.63 -1.36 1.33
CA PRO A 140 -16.45 -0.50 1.29
C PRO A 140 -16.17 -0.04 2.72
N PRO A 141 -14.89 0.03 3.16
CA PRO A 141 -14.59 0.63 4.44
C PRO A 141 -15.27 2.00 4.45
N PRO A 142 -15.96 2.38 5.54
CA PRO A 142 -16.53 3.73 5.62
C PRO A 142 -15.42 4.70 5.22
N PRO A 143 -15.71 5.69 4.36
CA PRO A 143 -14.71 6.71 4.05
C PRO A 143 -14.12 7.15 5.38
N PRO A 144 -12.78 7.29 5.50
CA PRO A 144 -12.21 7.81 6.73
C PRO A 144 -13.04 9.03 7.10
N GLU A 145 -13.51 9.09 8.34
CA GLU A 145 -14.16 10.27 8.86
C GLU A 145 -13.12 11.39 8.76
N PHE A 146 -13.05 12.01 7.58
CA PHE A 146 -12.65 13.38 7.48
C PHE A 146 -13.71 14.05 8.33
N GLU A 147 -13.39 14.27 9.60
CA GLU A 147 -14.08 15.26 10.42
C GLU A 147 -14.38 16.39 9.45
N HIS A 148 -15.65 16.55 9.11
CA HIS A 148 -16.13 17.74 8.45
C HIS A 148 -15.81 18.85 9.44
N ARG A 149 -14.57 19.35 9.39
CA ARG A 149 -14.18 20.60 10.01
C ARG A 149 -15.15 21.58 9.38
N LYS A 150 -16.17 21.93 10.16
CA LYS A 150 -17.22 22.85 9.78
C LYS A 150 -16.55 24.00 9.01
N PRO A 151 -17.02 24.35 7.80
CA PRO A 151 -16.44 25.43 7.01
C PRO A 151 -16.51 26.81 7.70
N GLU A 152 -17.15 26.90 8.87
CA GLU A 152 -17.26 28.11 9.71
C GLU A 152 -15.93 28.74 10.13
N ARG A 153 -14.79 28.01 10.10
CA ARG A 153 -13.48 28.61 10.41
C ARG A 153 -12.75 29.23 9.23
N LEU A 154 -13.14 28.95 7.98
CA LEU A 154 -12.51 29.56 6.79
C LEU A 154 -13.15 30.90 6.40
N GLN A 155 -14.42 31.13 6.74
CA GLN A 155 -15.10 32.39 6.41
C GLN A 155 -14.68 33.58 7.29
N ARG A 156 -14.04 33.36 8.45
CA ARG A 156 -13.55 34.45 9.31
C ARG A 156 -12.20 35.03 8.87
N ARG A 157 -11.55 34.49 7.84
CA ARG A 157 -10.23 34.96 7.37
C ARG A 157 -10.25 35.84 6.12
N PHE A 158 -11.41 36.01 5.48
CA PHE A 158 -11.56 36.81 4.24
C PHE A 158 -12.48 38.04 4.38
N LYS A 159 -12.80 38.46 5.62
CA LYS A 159 -13.33 39.81 5.89
C LYS A 159 -12.28 40.65 6.61
N ARG A 160 -11.30 41.13 5.85
CA ARG A 160 -10.55 42.36 6.12
C ARG A 160 -10.23 43.00 4.78
#